data_AF-X1IFH0-F1
#
_entry.id   AF-X1IFH0-F1
#
_cell.length_a   1.000
_cell.length_b   1.000
_cell.length_c   1.000
_cell.angle_alpha   90.00
_cell.angle_beta   90.00
_cell.angle_gamma   90.00
#
_symmetry.space_group_name_H-M   'P 1'
#
loop_
_entity.id
_entity.type
_entity.pdbx_description
1 polymer ?
#
loop_
_entity_poly.entity_id
_entity_poly.type
_entity_poly.pdbx_seq_one_letter_code
_entity_poly.pdbx_strand_id
1 'polypeptide(L)'
;MAIARDLAGDSYQVVAVIGDGAITGGMALEALNQAGHLGSRLIVVLNDNGMSISPSVGALAKLLSKVRFDRRYYWAKEEARQVITTFPWGKRLWQASQRVKSGLKSLVMPTVIWEELGFTYMGPIDGHDIDELETALIQARDYLKPTFVHVITAKGKGYLPAEENVVYFHGVPPKKVSTKAIPTYSEVFAQTVLRLAQENPRLVVVTPAMPEGNCLSIVASEFSRRVFDVGICEQHAVTFAAG
;
A
#
# COMPACT_ATOMS: atom_id res chain seq x y z
N MET A 1 -2.56 -4.85 23.28
CA MET A 1 -2.35 -6.31 23.40
C MET A 1 -0.93 -6.66 23.87
N ALA A 2 0.14 -6.25 23.17
CA ALA A 2 1.51 -6.62 23.54
C ALA A 2 1.91 -6.16 24.96
N ILE A 3 1.60 -4.92 25.34
CA ILE A 3 1.87 -4.41 26.70
C ILE A 3 1.08 -5.17 27.77
N ALA A 4 -0.19 -5.50 27.49
CA ALA A 4 -1.01 -6.26 28.43
C ALA A 4 -0.45 -7.68 28.65
N ARG A 5 0.02 -8.34 27.59
CA ARG A 5 0.71 -9.64 27.67
C ARG A 5 1.92 -9.55 28.60
N ASP A 6 2.77 -8.54 28.37
CA ASP A 6 4.02 -8.40 29.11
C ASP A 6 3.75 -8.13 30.60
N LEU A 7 2.76 -7.29 30.91
CA LEU A 7 2.33 -7.01 32.29
C LEU A 7 1.71 -8.24 32.98
N ALA A 8 1.07 -9.14 32.23
CA ALA A 8 0.51 -10.39 32.74
C ALA A 8 1.56 -11.52 32.90
N GLY A 9 2.78 -11.32 32.39
CA GLY A 9 3.81 -12.37 32.38
C GLY A 9 3.57 -13.47 31.33
N ASP A 10 2.69 -13.22 30.36
CA ASP A 10 2.36 -14.15 29.29
C ASP A 10 3.40 -14.17 28.16
N SER A 11 3.37 -15.20 27.31
CA SER A 11 4.35 -15.40 26.24
C SER A 11 3.78 -15.50 24.82
N TYR A 12 2.47 -15.26 24.63
CA TYR A 12 1.84 -15.35 23.32
C TYR A 12 2.34 -14.29 22.32
N GLN A 13 2.14 -14.54 21.03
CA GLN A 13 2.52 -13.61 19.97
C GLN A 13 1.38 -12.64 19.66
N VAL A 14 1.73 -11.39 19.34
CA VAL A 14 0.77 -10.39 18.89
C VAL A 14 1.17 -10.01 17.46
N VAL A 15 0.25 -10.21 16.53
CA VAL A 15 0.46 -9.94 15.10
C VAL A 15 -0.60 -8.96 14.63
N ALA A 16 -0.17 -7.84 14.05
CA ALA A 16 -1.03 -6.86 13.40
C ALA A 16 -0.80 -6.91 11.89
N VAL A 17 -1.86 -7.10 11.11
CA VAL A 17 -1.79 -7.05 9.64
C VAL A 17 -2.39 -5.71 9.18
N ILE A 18 -1.62 -4.92 8.44
CA ILE A 18 -2.01 -3.58 8.00
C ILE A 18 -1.74 -3.42 6.51
N GLY A 19 -2.65 -2.78 5.78
CA GLY A 19 -2.45 -2.47 4.35
C GLY A 19 -1.61 -1.20 4.14
N ASP A 20 -1.01 -1.06 2.96
CA ASP A 20 -0.23 0.14 2.57
C ASP A 20 -1.06 1.43 2.52
N GLY A 21 -2.37 1.35 2.28
CA GLY A 21 -3.27 2.48 2.45
C GLY A 21 -3.47 2.87 3.92
N ALA A 22 -3.70 1.88 4.78
CA ALA A 22 -4.03 2.09 6.19
C ALA A 22 -2.85 2.60 7.02
N ILE A 23 -1.61 2.23 6.67
CA ILE A 23 -0.41 2.71 7.36
C ILE A 23 -0.18 4.22 7.17
N THR A 24 -0.82 4.85 6.18
CA THR A 24 -0.76 6.30 5.99
C THR A 24 -1.56 7.07 7.04
N GLY A 25 -2.52 6.42 7.70
CA GLY A 25 -3.37 7.05 8.70
C GLY A 25 -2.57 7.53 9.92
N GLY A 26 -2.90 8.72 10.43
CA GLY A 26 -2.17 9.35 11.54
C GLY A 26 -2.03 8.44 12.77
N MET A 27 -3.12 7.77 13.16
CA MET A 27 -3.12 6.84 14.30
C MET A 27 -2.15 5.66 14.10
N ALA A 28 -1.99 5.18 12.86
CA ALA A 28 -1.06 4.09 12.56
C ALA A 28 0.39 4.56 12.75
N LEU A 29 0.73 5.75 12.25
CA LEU A 29 2.07 6.32 12.42
C LEU A 29 2.41 6.64 13.88
N GLU A 30 1.44 7.18 14.63
CA GLU A 30 1.55 7.41 16.07
C GLU A 30 1.79 6.09 16.83
N ALA A 31 1.01 5.05 16.51
CA ALA A 31 1.13 3.73 17.12
C ALA A 31 2.46 3.05 16.78
N LEU A 32 2.95 3.17 15.54
CA LEU A 32 4.25 2.62 15.13
C LEU A 32 5.39 3.30 15.89
N ASN A 33 5.37 4.63 15.99
CA ASN A 33 6.33 5.38 16.79
C ASN A 33 6.33 4.92 18.26
N GLN A 34 5.15 4.74 18.85
CA GLN A 34 5.04 4.25 20.23
C GLN A 34 5.51 2.80 20.40
N ALA A 35 5.12 1.90 19.48
CA ALA A 35 5.51 0.50 19.53
C ALA A 35 7.04 0.33 19.45
N GLY A 36 7.66 1.10 18.57
CA GLY A 36 9.10 1.24 18.47
C GLY A 36 9.77 1.66 19.77
N HIS A 37 9.27 2.75 20.37
CA HIS A 37 9.78 3.27 21.64
C HIS A 37 9.64 2.28 22.80
N LEU A 38 8.51 1.56 22.88
CA LEU A 38 8.26 0.60 23.96
C LEU A 38 9.06 -0.70 23.81
N GLY A 39 9.49 -1.06 22.60
CA GLY A 39 10.34 -2.23 22.36
C GLY A 39 9.71 -3.59 22.68
N SER A 40 8.40 -3.64 22.98
CA SER A 40 7.67 -4.87 23.28
C SER A 40 7.53 -5.76 22.04
N ARG A 41 7.58 -7.09 22.22
CA ARG A 41 7.46 -8.04 21.11
C ARG A 41 6.10 -7.93 20.42
N LEU A 42 6.11 -7.39 19.21
CA LEU A 42 4.96 -7.17 18.32
C LEU A 42 5.41 -7.43 16.89
N ILE A 43 4.63 -8.21 16.12
CA ILE A 43 4.87 -8.39 14.68
C ILE A 43 3.85 -7.53 13.92
N VAL A 44 4.34 -6.63 13.09
CA VAL A 44 3.53 -5.84 12.16
C VAL A 44 3.79 -6.36 10.77
N VAL A 45 2.77 -6.91 10.12
CA VAL A 45 2.82 -7.37 8.73
C VAL A 45 2.19 -6.29 7.85
N LEU A 46 3.00 -5.63 7.05
CA LEU A 46 2.55 -4.70 6.01
C LEU A 46 2.20 -5.50 4.75
N ASN A 47 0.91 -5.53 4.39
CA ASN A 47 0.43 -6.02 3.12
C ASN A 47 0.43 -4.88 2.09
N ASP A 48 1.52 -4.76 1.32
CA ASP A 48 1.69 -3.76 0.26
C ASP A 48 1.24 -4.30 -1.09
N ASN A 49 0.08 -3.84 -1.56
CA ASN A 49 -0.35 -4.02 -2.94
C ASN A 49 -0.40 -2.69 -3.72
N GLY A 50 -0.07 -1.57 -3.07
CA GLY A 50 -0.12 -0.20 -3.57
C GLY A 50 -1.50 0.35 -3.83
N MET A 51 -2.53 -0.22 -3.23
CA MET A 51 -3.91 0.21 -3.37
C MET A 51 -4.54 0.41 -1.99
N SER A 52 -5.26 1.51 -1.85
CA SER A 52 -6.32 1.66 -0.86
C SER A 52 -7.63 1.16 -1.49
N ILE A 53 -8.61 2.03 -1.72
CA ILE A 53 -9.67 1.81 -2.71
C ILE A 53 -9.10 2.13 -4.10
N SER A 54 -8.66 3.38 -4.24
CA SER A 54 -7.84 3.93 -5.33
C SER A 54 -6.35 3.67 -5.06
N PRO A 55 -5.46 3.98 -6.02
CA PRO A 55 -4.02 3.92 -5.78
C PRO A 55 -3.62 4.69 -4.53
N SER A 56 -2.80 4.08 -3.66
CA SER A 56 -2.36 4.70 -2.41
C SER A 56 -1.58 6.00 -2.66
N VAL A 57 -1.89 7.04 -1.90
CA VAL A 57 -1.31 8.39 -2.04
C VAL A 57 -0.36 8.73 -0.89
N GLY A 58 0.44 9.79 -1.07
CA GLY A 58 1.35 10.31 -0.04
C GLY A 58 2.82 9.90 -0.21
N ALA A 59 3.69 10.54 0.58
CA ALA A 59 5.14 10.34 0.48
C ALA A 59 5.56 8.93 0.90
N LEU A 60 4.90 8.35 1.91
CA LEU A 60 5.14 6.98 2.35
C LEU A 60 4.73 5.97 1.26
N ALA A 61 3.57 6.15 0.62
CA ALA A 61 3.15 5.32 -0.50
C ALA A 61 4.15 5.40 -1.68
N LYS A 62 4.71 6.59 -1.96
CA LYS A 62 5.77 6.75 -2.97
C LYS A 62 7.06 6.00 -2.61
N LEU A 63 7.43 5.98 -1.33
CA LEU A 63 8.57 5.21 -0.83
C LEU A 63 8.33 3.70 -1.02
N LEU A 64 7.18 3.20 -0.55
CA LEU A 64 6.77 1.79 -0.69
C LEU A 64 6.69 1.37 -2.17
N SER A 65 6.16 2.24 -3.03
CA SER A 65 6.09 1.98 -4.48
C SER A 65 7.47 1.78 -5.12
N LYS A 66 8.52 2.48 -4.66
CA LYS A 66 9.89 2.26 -5.16
C LYS A 66 10.41 0.89 -4.75
N VAL A 67 10.22 0.52 -3.48
CA VAL A 67 10.59 -0.80 -2.95
C VAL A 67 9.92 -1.92 -3.76
N ARG A 68 8.62 -1.78 -3.97
CA ARG A 68 7.81 -2.75 -4.72
C ARG A 68 8.22 -2.87 -6.17
N PHE A 69 8.51 -1.76 -6.85
CA PHE A 69 8.97 -1.78 -8.24
C PHE A 69 10.33 -2.46 -8.38
N ASP A 70 11.30 -2.11 -7.53
CA ASP A 70 12.65 -2.68 -7.54
C ASP A 70 12.59 -4.21 -7.30
N ARG A 71 11.73 -4.69 -6.40
CA ARG A 71 11.57 -6.11 -6.11
C ARG A 71 10.86 -6.88 -7.22
N ARG A 72 9.77 -6.34 -7.79
CA ARG A 72 9.09 -6.96 -8.94
C ARG A 72 10.03 -7.07 -10.15
N TYR A 73 10.85 -6.04 -10.39
CA TYR A 73 11.89 -6.10 -11.42
C TYR A 73 12.92 -7.21 -11.15
N TYR A 74 13.33 -7.38 -9.90
CA TYR A 74 14.23 -8.46 -9.49
C TYR A 74 13.62 -9.85 -9.74
N TRP A 75 12.38 -10.11 -9.32
CA TRP A 75 11.72 -11.40 -9.53
C TRP A 75 11.54 -11.71 -11.01
N ALA A 76 11.07 -10.75 -11.82
CA ALA A 76 10.96 -10.91 -13.28
C ALA A 76 12.31 -11.23 -13.93
N LYS A 77 13.40 -10.64 -13.43
CA LYS A 77 14.76 -10.94 -13.90
C LYS A 77 15.20 -12.36 -13.53
N GLU A 78 14.85 -12.86 -12.35
CA GLU A 78 15.21 -14.21 -11.92
C GLU A 78 14.40 -15.28 -12.66
N GLU A 79 13.10 -15.05 -12.91
CA GLU A 79 12.30 -15.90 -13.81
C GLU A 79 12.88 -15.93 -15.22
N ALA A 80 13.19 -14.76 -15.79
CA ALA A 80 13.83 -14.67 -17.10
C ALA A 80 15.19 -15.37 -17.12
N ARG A 81 15.96 -15.30 -16.03
CA ARG A 81 17.22 -16.02 -15.90
C ARG A 81 17.01 -17.52 -15.97
N GLN A 82 16.04 -18.07 -15.23
CA GLN A 82 15.73 -19.50 -15.25
C GLN A 82 15.42 -19.97 -16.68
N VAL A 83 14.56 -19.23 -17.40
CA VAL A 83 14.19 -19.53 -18.80
C VAL A 83 15.35 -19.37 -19.78
N ILE A 84 16.19 -18.35 -19.62
CA ILE A 84 17.33 -18.10 -20.51
C ILE A 84 18.44 -19.14 -20.27
N THR A 85 18.66 -19.58 -19.03
CA THR A 85 19.71 -20.57 -18.72
C THR A 85 19.46 -21.97 -19.26
N THR A 86 18.22 -22.28 -19.66
CA THR A 86 17.84 -23.52 -20.35
C THR A 86 18.19 -23.52 -21.85
N PHE A 87 18.57 -22.38 -22.44
CA PHE A 87 18.98 -22.29 -23.85
C PHE A 87 20.52 -22.34 -24.04
N PRO A 88 21.05 -23.00 -25.09
CA PRO A 88 22.50 -23.18 -25.31
C PRO A 88 23.31 -21.87 -25.41
N TRP A 89 22.67 -20.77 -25.80
CA TRP A 89 23.28 -19.44 -25.99
C TRP A 89 22.97 -18.46 -24.84
N GLY A 90 22.13 -18.87 -23.87
CA GLY A 90 21.59 -17.99 -22.84
C GLY A 90 22.62 -17.47 -21.83
N LYS A 91 23.70 -18.24 -21.57
CA LYS A 91 24.79 -17.79 -20.69
C LYS A 91 25.52 -16.55 -21.22
N ARG A 92 25.65 -16.39 -22.55
CA ARG A 92 26.30 -15.22 -23.17
C ARG A 92 25.40 -13.98 -23.16
N LEU A 93 24.09 -14.16 -23.41
CA LEU A 93 23.07 -13.10 -23.30
C LEU A 93 22.93 -12.58 -21.86
N TRP A 94 22.95 -13.48 -20.88
CA TRP A 94 22.90 -13.12 -19.46
C TRP A 94 24.13 -12.33 -18.99
N GLN A 95 25.33 -12.70 -19.44
CA GLN A 95 26.55 -11.95 -19.11
C GLN A 95 26.55 -10.52 -19.68
N ALA A 96 25.87 -10.29 -20.81
CA ALA A 96 25.70 -8.94 -21.37
C ALA A 96 24.71 -8.08 -20.56
N SER A 97 23.62 -8.66 -20.03
CA SER A 97 22.62 -7.93 -19.22
C SER A 97 23.12 -7.55 -17.82
N GLN A 98 24.13 -8.26 -17.30
CA GLN A 98 24.77 -7.97 -16.01
C GLN A 98 25.57 -6.66 -15.97
N ARG A 99 25.81 -6.00 -17.12
CA ARG A 99 26.52 -4.70 -17.17
C ARG A 99 25.66 -3.51 -16.74
N VAL A 100 24.34 -3.67 -16.58
CA VAL A 100 23.44 -2.66 -16.01
C VAL A 100 23.26 -2.94 -14.50
N LYS A 101 24.32 -2.76 -13.71
CA LYS A 101 24.28 -2.88 -12.25
C LYS A 101 24.13 -1.50 -11.59
N SER A 102 22.94 -0.89 -11.71
CA SER A 102 22.65 0.37 -10.98
C SER A 102 21.32 0.38 -10.21
N GLY A 103 20.73 -0.78 -9.90
CA GLY A 103 19.48 -0.87 -9.14
C GLY A 103 19.62 -1.20 -7.65
N LEU A 104 20.79 -1.69 -7.18
CA LEU A 104 20.92 -2.11 -5.77
C LEU A 104 21.07 -0.94 -4.78
N LYS A 105 21.44 0.26 -5.23
CA LYS A 105 21.64 1.41 -4.33
C LYS A 105 20.33 2.09 -3.90
N SER A 106 19.22 1.91 -4.62
CA SER A 106 17.92 2.55 -4.28
C SER A 106 17.18 1.87 -3.13
N LEU A 107 17.49 0.60 -2.84
CA LEU A 107 16.84 -0.20 -1.81
C LEU A 107 17.36 0.04 -0.38
N VAL A 108 18.50 0.72 -0.22
CA VAL A 108 19.10 0.96 1.11
C VAL A 108 18.33 2.04 1.89
N MET A 109 17.69 2.99 1.21
CA MET A 109 16.99 4.10 1.84
C MET A 109 15.64 3.71 2.51
N PRO A 110 14.80 2.85 1.92
CA PRO A 110 13.49 2.51 2.51
C PRO A 110 13.54 1.57 3.72
N THR A 111 14.61 0.80 3.90
CA THR A 111 14.76 -0.11 5.05
C THR A 111 15.07 0.63 6.34
N VAL A 112 15.81 1.74 6.24
CA VAL A 112 16.31 2.51 7.39
C VAL A 112 15.16 3.13 8.20
N ILE A 113 14.07 3.57 7.56
CA ILE A 113 13.01 4.30 8.29
C ILE A 113 12.36 3.45 9.40
N TRP A 114 12.18 2.15 9.19
CA TRP A 114 11.54 1.27 10.16
C TRP A 114 12.50 0.89 11.28
N GLU A 115 13.78 0.73 10.95
CA GLU A 115 14.85 0.45 11.91
C GLU A 115 15.08 1.65 12.84
N GLU A 116 15.06 2.88 12.30
CA GLU A 116 15.13 4.13 13.08
C GLU A 116 13.89 4.32 13.97
N LEU A 117 12.74 3.77 13.55
CA LEU A 117 11.55 3.67 14.40
C LEU A 117 11.65 2.52 15.43
N GLY A 118 12.78 1.82 15.55
CA GLY A 118 13.01 0.79 16.58
C GLY A 118 12.57 -0.63 16.21
N PHE A 119 12.16 -0.88 14.96
CA PHE A 119 11.76 -2.21 14.51
C PHE A 119 12.95 -3.05 14.00
N THR A 120 12.84 -4.38 14.07
CA THR A 120 13.51 -5.26 13.09
C THR A 120 12.74 -5.13 11.78
N TYR A 121 13.40 -4.80 10.68
CA TYR A 121 12.73 -4.81 9.37
C TYR A 121 13.03 -6.13 8.61
N MET A 122 11.98 -6.73 8.05
CA MET A 122 12.08 -7.92 7.20
C MET A 122 11.35 -7.70 5.88
N GLY A 123 12.05 -7.88 4.77
CA GLY A 123 11.46 -7.87 3.43
C GLY A 123 12.09 -6.84 2.48
N PRO A 124 11.43 -6.53 1.35
CA PRO A 124 10.13 -7.05 0.96
C PRO A 124 10.14 -8.55 0.60
N ILE A 125 9.12 -9.28 1.06
CA ILE A 125 8.84 -10.71 0.80
C ILE A 125 7.75 -10.84 -0.27
N ASP A 126 7.78 -11.89 -1.10
CA ASP A 126 6.65 -12.22 -1.99
C ASP A 126 5.50 -12.78 -1.15
N GLY A 127 4.38 -12.07 -1.10
CA GLY A 127 3.19 -12.53 -0.40
C GLY A 127 2.43 -13.64 -1.10
N HIS A 128 2.84 -14.04 -2.31
CA HIS A 128 2.29 -15.17 -3.04
C HIS A 128 3.19 -16.41 -3.01
N ASP A 129 4.35 -16.32 -2.37
CA ASP A 129 5.21 -17.46 -2.05
C ASP A 129 4.98 -17.85 -0.58
N ILE A 130 4.26 -18.95 -0.37
CA ILE A 130 3.88 -19.41 0.98
C ILE A 130 5.12 -19.84 1.77
N ASP A 131 6.13 -20.42 1.11
CA ASP A 131 7.34 -20.91 1.77
C ASP A 131 8.23 -19.74 2.21
N GLU A 132 8.36 -18.69 1.38
CA GLU A 132 9.04 -17.44 1.75
C GLU A 132 8.33 -16.75 2.92
N LEU A 133 6.99 -16.70 2.88
CA LEU A 133 6.18 -16.08 3.93
C LEU A 133 6.25 -16.85 5.26
N GLU A 134 6.14 -18.17 5.24
CA GLU A 134 6.26 -19.01 6.44
C GLU A 134 7.64 -18.83 7.08
N THR A 135 8.70 -18.86 6.25
CA THR A 135 10.08 -18.65 6.72
C THR A 135 10.23 -17.29 7.41
N ALA A 136 9.71 -16.22 6.79
CA ALA A 136 9.79 -14.88 7.36
C ALA A 136 9.00 -14.75 8.68
N LEU A 137 7.80 -15.35 8.76
CA LEU A 137 6.98 -15.31 9.98
C LEU A 137 7.58 -16.12 11.12
N ILE A 138 8.19 -17.28 10.82
CA ILE A 138 8.95 -18.07 11.79
C ILE A 138 10.12 -17.26 12.33
N GLN A 139 10.88 -16.59 11.46
CA GLN A 139 11.97 -15.72 11.90
C GLN A 139 11.45 -14.56 12.76
N ALA A 140 10.38 -13.87 12.32
CA ALA A 140 9.78 -12.76 13.05
C ALA A 140 9.30 -13.13 14.46
N ARG A 141 8.75 -14.34 14.62
CA ARG A 141 8.31 -14.90 15.92
C ARG A 141 9.43 -14.96 16.94
N ASP A 142 10.65 -15.24 16.49
CA ASP A 142 11.79 -15.52 17.36
C ASP A 142 12.55 -14.24 17.77
N TYR A 143 12.22 -13.08 17.19
CA TYR A 143 12.74 -11.79 17.64
C TYR A 143 12.09 -11.32 18.95
N LEU A 144 12.91 -10.74 19.83
CA LEU A 144 12.48 -10.20 21.12
C LEU A 144 12.09 -8.71 21.08
N LYS A 145 12.21 -8.05 19.92
CA LYS A 145 11.85 -6.65 19.68
C LYS A 145 10.72 -6.53 18.63
N PRO A 146 10.07 -5.36 18.47
CA PRO A 146 9.04 -5.17 17.46
C PRO A 146 9.61 -5.51 16.07
N THR A 147 8.88 -6.28 15.28
CA THR A 147 9.29 -6.71 13.94
C THR A 147 8.30 -6.21 12.91
N PHE A 148 8.81 -5.62 11.84
CA PHE A 148 8.05 -5.10 10.72
C PHE A 148 8.33 -5.97 9.48
N VAL A 149 7.35 -6.78 9.09
CA VAL A 149 7.42 -7.70 7.95
C VAL A 149 6.72 -7.06 6.77
N HIS A 150 7.47 -6.67 5.74
CA HIS A 150 6.94 -6.07 4.53
C HIS A 150 6.67 -7.14 3.47
N VAL A 151 5.40 -7.35 3.16
CA VAL A 151 4.91 -8.37 2.23
C VAL A 151 4.31 -7.68 1.01
N ILE A 152 4.82 -7.99 -0.18
CA ILE A 152 4.28 -7.48 -1.43
C ILE A 152 3.20 -8.43 -1.93
N THR A 153 2.01 -7.92 -2.22
CA THR A 153 0.92 -8.71 -2.80
C THR A 153 0.36 -8.09 -4.08
N ALA A 154 -0.68 -8.72 -4.62
CA ALA A 154 -1.47 -8.25 -5.74
C ALA A 154 -2.95 -8.31 -5.33
N LYS A 155 -3.62 -7.16 -5.34
CA LYS A 155 -5.04 -7.08 -4.98
C LYS A 155 -5.86 -7.83 -6.04
N GLY A 156 -6.76 -8.71 -5.61
CA GLY A 156 -7.54 -9.55 -6.51
C GLY A 156 -6.82 -10.79 -7.05
N LYS A 157 -5.60 -11.11 -6.56
CA LYS A 157 -4.81 -12.25 -7.02
C LYS A 157 -5.64 -13.55 -7.10
N GLY A 158 -5.53 -14.24 -8.22
CA GLY A 158 -6.21 -15.51 -8.48
C GLY A 158 -7.55 -15.33 -9.20
N TYR A 159 -8.00 -14.10 -9.42
CA TYR A 159 -9.21 -13.79 -10.18
C TYR A 159 -8.95 -12.67 -11.18
N LEU A 160 -8.67 -13.05 -12.43
CA LEU A 160 -8.20 -12.14 -13.49
C LEU A 160 -9.05 -10.85 -13.64
N PRO A 161 -10.40 -10.87 -13.61
CA PRO A 161 -11.19 -9.65 -13.68
C PRO A 161 -10.90 -8.66 -12.54
N ALA A 162 -10.62 -9.15 -11.33
CA ALA A 162 -10.28 -8.31 -10.19
C ALA A 162 -8.83 -7.82 -10.22
N GLU A 163 -7.90 -8.59 -10.80
CA GLU A 163 -6.52 -8.13 -11.02
C GLU A 163 -6.46 -6.99 -12.05
N GLU A 164 -7.29 -7.06 -13.10
CA GLU A 164 -7.36 -6.05 -14.15
C GLU A 164 -8.16 -4.80 -13.73
N ASN A 165 -9.14 -4.94 -12.83
CA ASN A 165 -9.98 -3.84 -12.37
C ASN A 165 -10.13 -3.80 -10.84
N VAL A 166 -8.99 -3.63 -10.17
CA VAL A 166 -8.86 -3.62 -8.70
C VAL A 166 -9.77 -2.62 -7.98
N VAL A 167 -10.11 -1.49 -8.62
CA VAL A 167 -10.96 -0.45 -8.03
C VAL A 167 -12.43 -0.88 -8.08
N TYR A 168 -12.92 -1.35 -9.24
CA TYR A 168 -14.30 -1.83 -9.36
C TYR A 168 -14.56 -3.06 -8.49
N PHE A 169 -13.62 -4.01 -8.48
CA PHE A 169 -13.75 -5.24 -7.70
C PHE A 169 -13.47 -5.04 -6.20
N HIS A 170 -13.06 -3.84 -5.76
CA HIS A 170 -13.04 -3.51 -4.33
C HIS A 170 -14.46 -3.51 -3.72
N GLY A 171 -15.47 -3.13 -4.51
CA GLY A 171 -16.86 -3.09 -4.08
C GLY A 171 -17.80 -3.22 -5.27
N VAL A 172 -18.13 -4.46 -5.65
CA VAL A 172 -19.03 -4.72 -6.78
C VAL A 172 -20.46 -4.34 -6.39
N PRO A 173 -21.11 -3.42 -7.12
CA PRO A 173 -22.48 -3.05 -6.80
C PRO A 173 -23.44 -4.22 -7.06
N PRO A 174 -24.55 -4.32 -6.30
CA PRO A 174 -25.58 -5.32 -6.57
C PRO A 174 -26.14 -5.14 -7.99
N LYS A 175 -26.52 -6.25 -8.62
CA LYS A 175 -27.05 -6.27 -9.99
C LYS A 175 -28.32 -5.40 -10.05
N LYS A 176 -28.30 -4.32 -10.84
CA LYS A 176 -29.47 -3.43 -10.98
C LYS A 176 -30.64 -4.20 -11.62
N VAL A 177 -31.76 -4.30 -10.89
CA VAL A 177 -33.02 -4.92 -11.36
C VAL A 177 -33.88 -3.92 -12.16
N SER A 178 -33.54 -2.63 -12.13
CA SER A 178 -34.27 -1.53 -12.78
C SER A 178 -33.54 -1.00 -14.01
N THR A 179 -34.30 -0.74 -15.09
CA THR A 179 -33.86 -0.14 -16.36
C THR A 179 -33.77 1.39 -16.34
N LYS A 180 -34.31 2.07 -15.31
CA LYS A 180 -34.14 3.52 -15.14
C LYS A 180 -32.85 3.82 -14.39
N ALA A 181 -31.93 4.52 -15.06
CA ALA A 181 -30.69 5.02 -14.47
C ALA A 181 -31.00 6.25 -13.59
N ILE A 182 -31.45 6.01 -12.36
CA ILE A 182 -31.52 7.06 -11.33
C ILE A 182 -30.08 7.31 -10.85
N PRO A 183 -29.61 8.57 -10.85
CA PRO A 183 -28.27 8.87 -10.34
C PRO A 183 -28.21 8.63 -8.83
N THR A 184 -27.07 8.13 -8.38
CA THR A 184 -26.70 8.03 -6.96
C THR A 184 -26.49 9.41 -6.36
N TYR A 185 -26.60 9.51 -5.03
CA TYR A 185 -26.27 10.75 -4.33
C TYR A 185 -24.83 11.20 -4.58
N SER A 186 -23.88 10.27 -4.72
CA SER A 186 -22.49 10.58 -5.09
C SER A 186 -22.38 11.21 -6.47
N GLU A 187 -23.13 10.71 -7.47
CA GLU A 187 -23.15 11.30 -8.82
C GLU A 187 -23.75 12.71 -8.80
N VAL A 188 -24.86 12.92 -8.08
CA VAL A 188 -25.49 14.24 -7.94
C VAL A 188 -24.55 15.22 -7.21
N PHE A 189 -23.89 14.76 -6.15
CA PHE A 189 -22.89 15.54 -5.42
C PHE A 189 -21.75 15.98 -6.33
N ALA A 190 -21.11 15.04 -7.03
CA ALA A 190 -19.98 15.33 -7.91
C ALA A 190 -20.34 16.29 -9.05
N GLN A 191 -21.51 16.10 -9.69
CA GLN A 191 -22.00 17.01 -10.73
C GLN A 191 -22.25 18.41 -10.19
N THR A 192 -22.80 18.52 -8.97
CA THR A 192 -23.03 19.81 -8.31
C THR A 192 -21.70 20.50 -7.98
N VAL A 193 -20.73 19.77 -7.43
CA VAL A 193 -19.39 20.28 -7.14
C VAL A 193 -18.69 20.75 -8.40
N LEU A 194 -18.78 19.99 -9.51
CA LEU A 194 -18.19 20.37 -10.79
C LEU A 194 -18.72 21.72 -11.27
N ARG A 195 -20.05 21.90 -11.28
CA ARG A 195 -20.70 23.16 -11.65
C ARG A 195 -20.25 24.31 -10.75
N LEU A 196 -20.26 24.11 -9.44
CA LEU A 196 -19.81 25.14 -8.49
C LEU A 196 -18.32 25.48 -8.65
N ALA A 197 -17.48 24.51 -9.01
CA ALA A 197 -16.06 24.73 -9.27
C ALA A 197 -15.83 25.58 -10.51
N GLN A 198 -16.67 25.47 -11.55
CA GLN A 198 -16.63 26.31 -12.75
C GLN A 198 -16.97 27.78 -12.44
N GLU A 199 -17.92 28.00 -11.53
CA GLU A 199 -18.40 29.34 -11.15
C GLU A 199 -17.53 30.01 -10.07
N ASN A 200 -16.86 29.23 -9.22
CA ASN A 200 -16.09 29.73 -8.09
C ASN A 200 -14.63 29.23 -8.13
N PRO A 201 -13.65 30.11 -8.47
CA PRO A 201 -12.25 29.72 -8.51
C PRO A 201 -11.67 29.36 -7.13
N ARG A 202 -12.32 29.77 -6.04
CA ARG A 202 -11.87 29.51 -4.66
C ARG A 202 -12.32 28.15 -4.10
N LEU A 203 -13.20 27.43 -4.81
CA LEU A 203 -13.68 26.13 -4.35
C LEU A 203 -12.54 25.09 -4.46
N VAL A 204 -12.34 24.35 -3.37
CA VAL A 204 -11.41 23.22 -3.27
C VAL A 204 -12.18 22.00 -2.75
N VAL A 205 -11.84 20.81 -3.26
CA VAL A 205 -12.38 19.52 -2.83
C VAL A 205 -11.29 18.75 -2.11
N VAL A 206 -11.60 18.22 -0.94
CA VAL A 206 -10.71 17.36 -0.15
C VAL A 206 -11.44 16.03 0.09
N THR A 207 -10.75 14.91 -0.13
CA THR A 207 -11.30 13.56 0.07
C THR A 207 -10.30 12.67 0.80
N PRO A 208 -10.71 11.87 1.79
CA PRO A 208 -9.84 10.91 2.45
C PRO A 208 -9.95 9.54 1.76
N ALA A 209 -9.12 9.25 0.76
CA ALA A 209 -9.06 7.98 0.02
C ALA A 209 -10.39 7.52 -0.63
N MET A 210 -11.33 8.44 -0.86
CA MET A 210 -12.66 8.14 -1.42
C MET A 210 -12.97 8.88 -2.76
N PRO A 211 -12.03 9.06 -3.71
CA PRO A 211 -12.34 9.78 -4.94
C PRO A 211 -13.37 9.05 -5.82
N GLU A 212 -13.30 7.72 -5.98
CA GLU A 212 -14.27 6.99 -6.81
C GLU A 212 -15.61 6.80 -6.11
N GLY A 213 -15.62 6.54 -4.80
CA GLY A 213 -16.85 6.38 -4.02
C GLY A 213 -17.72 7.64 -4.00
N ASN A 214 -17.08 8.81 -4.09
CA ASN A 214 -17.74 10.11 -4.18
C ASN A 214 -17.84 10.63 -5.63
N CYS A 215 -17.51 9.80 -6.63
CA CYS A 215 -17.55 10.14 -8.06
C CYS A 215 -16.75 11.39 -8.44
N LEU A 216 -15.70 11.72 -7.68
CA LEU A 216 -14.90 12.95 -7.84
C LEU A 216 -13.97 12.93 -9.05
N SER A 217 -13.88 11.81 -9.78
CA SER A 217 -13.06 11.68 -11.00
C SER A 217 -13.41 12.73 -12.05
N ILE A 218 -14.69 13.09 -12.20
CA ILE A 218 -15.15 14.13 -13.14
C ILE A 218 -14.69 15.54 -12.73
N VAL A 219 -14.59 15.80 -11.43
CA VAL A 219 -14.10 17.08 -10.91
C VAL A 219 -12.59 17.14 -11.06
N ALA A 220 -11.90 16.04 -10.75
CA ALA A 220 -10.45 15.94 -10.86
C ALA A 220 -9.96 16.02 -12.31
N SER A 221 -10.73 15.54 -13.30
CA SER A 221 -10.35 15.63 -14.72
C SER A 221 -10.32 17.07 -15.23
N GLU A 222 -11.21 17.94 -14.74
CA GLU A 222 -11.24 19.36 -15.12
C GLU A 222 -10.41 20.24 -14.19
N PHE A 223 -10.38 19.92 -12.90
CA PHE A 223 -9.80 20.76 -11.85
C PHE A 223 -8.83 20.00 -10.94
N SER A 224 -7.92 19.23 -11.53
CA SER A 224 -6.93 18.40 -10.81
C SER A 224 -6.14 19.15 -9.73
N ARG A 225 -5.87 20.44 -9.91
CA ARG A 225 -5.15 21.28 -8.91
C ARG A 225 -6.01 21.69 -7.71
N ARG A 226 -7.31 21.38 -7.72
CA ARG A 226 -8.29 21.76 -6.69
C ARG A 226 -8.99 20.54 -6.08
N VAL A 227 -8.54 19.33 -6.38
CA VAL A 227 -9.01 18.09 -5.76
C VAL A 227 -7.83 17.42 -5.07
N PHE A 228 -7.91 17.32 -3.74
CA PHE A 228 -6.86 16.74 -2.91
C PHE A 228 -7.34 15.43 -2.28
N ASP A 229 -6.61 14.35 -2.54
CA ASP A 229 -6.75 13.10 -1.80
C ASP A 229 -5.67 13.05 -0.71
N VAL A 230 -6.11 13.00 0.54
CA VAL A 230 -5.21 12.96 1.70
C VAL A 230 -4.91 11.55 2.21
N GLY A 231 -5.38 10.52 1.50
CA GLY A 231 -5.30 9.13 1.97
C GLY A 231 -6.29 8.85 3.10
N ILE A 232 -6.06 7.76 3.85
CA ILE A 232 -6.95 7.34 4.97
C ILE A 232 -6.64 8.19 6.21
N CYS A 233 -6.89 9.50 6.10
CA CYS A 233 -6.50 10.52 7.06
C CYS A 233 -7.61 11.56 7.28
N GLU A 234 -8.79 11.17 7.75
CA GLU A 234 -9.96 12.06 7.92
C GLU A 234 -9.65 13.26 8.82
N GLN A 235 -8.95 13.03 9.94
CA GLN A 235 -8.50 14.08 10.85
C GLN A 235 -7.55 15.09 10.18
N HIS A 236 -6.68 14.62 9.27
CA HIS A 236 -5.87 15.51 8.45
C HIS A 236 -6.72 16.21 7.39
N ALA A 237 -7.69 15.54 6.77
CA ALA A 237 -8.57 16.13 5.75
C ALA A 237 -9.28 17.39 6.26
N VAL A 238 -9.84 17.32 7.48
CA VAL A 238 -10.53 18.44 8.13
C VAL A 238 -9.56 19.57 8.46
N THR A 239 -8.38 19.24 8.99
CA THR A 239 -7.37 20.24 9.35
C THR A 239 -6.76 20.91 8.12
N PHE A 240 -6.55 20.14 7.04
CA PHE A 240 -6.08 20.62 5.74
C PHE A 240 -7.09 21.59 5.12
N ALA A 241 -8.39 21.30 5.23
CA ALA A 241 -9.44 22.19 4.75
C ALA A 241 -9.59 23.49 5.56
N ALA A 242 -9.05 23.54 6.79
CA ALA A 242 -9.11 24.72 7.64
C ALA A 242 -8.06 25.79 7.29
N GLY A 243 -6.97 25.41 6.59
CA GLY A 243 -5.92 26.32 6.14
C GLY A 243 -6.24 26.95 4.79
#